data_AF-A0A6I9HVJ5-F1
#
_entry.id   AF-A0A6I9HVJ5-F1
#
_cell.length_a   1.000
_cell.length_b   1.000
_cell.length_c   1.000
_cell.angle_alpha   90.00
_cell.angle_beta   90.00
_cell.angle_gamma   90.00
#
_symmetry.space_group_name_H-M   'P 1'
#
loop_
_entity.id
_entity.type
_entity.pdbx_description
1 polymer ?
#
loop_
_entity_poly.entity_id
_entity_poly.type
_entity_poly.pdbx_seq_one_letter_code
_entity_poly.pdbx_strand_id
1 'polypeptide(L)'
;DIRCYFGETIALYFGFLEYFTFALIPMAVIGIPYYVFAWEDYDKYVMFATFNLLWSTVILEVWKRMCAILTYRWGTLLMKRQFEEPRPGFHGVLGINPVTGREEPMYSSIKRQLRIYLVSLPFVCLCLYFSLYVMMIYFDLEQWALDYHKENESNFSSLMLYVPSIIYAVVIEIMNLIYRYAAEFLTSWENHRLESSYQNHLILKVLV
;
A
#
# COMPACT_ATOMS: atom_id res chain seq x y z
N ASP A 1 -25.73 9.26 2.75
CA ASP A 1 -25.94 9.14 1.29
C ASP A 1 -24.93 8.21 0.62
N ILE A 2 -23.62 8.52 0.65
CA ILE A 2 -22.58 7.67 0.02
C ILE A 2 -22.68 6.21 0.47
N ARG A 3 -22.79 5.96 1.78
CA ARG A 3 -22.96 4.61 2.34
C ARG A 3 -24.20 3.89 1.80
N CYS A 4 -25.34 4.56 1.78
CA CYS A 4 -26.60 3.95 1.38
C CYS A 4 -26.61 3.57 -0.11
N TYR A 5 -25.81 4.25 -0.93
CA TYR A 5 -25.74 4.02 -2.37
C TYR A 5 -24.58 3.09 -2.78
N PHE A 6 -23.39 3.27 -2.20
CA PHE A 6 -22.15 2.57 -2.59
C PHE A 6 -21.70 1.49 -1.59
N GLY A 7 -22.39 1.34 -0.46
CA GLY A 7 -22.02 0.40 0.60
C GLY A 7 -20.99 0.93 1.60
N GLU A 8 -20.69 0.14 2.62
CA GLU A 8 -19.87 0.55 3.75
C GLU A 8 -18.38 0.65 3.43
N THR A 9 -17.83 -0.20 2.57
CA THR A 9 -16.41 -0.18 2.22
C THR A 9 -16.02 1.13 1.52
N ILE A 10 -16.81 1.55 0.54
CA ILE A 10 -16.59 2.81 -0.19
C ILE A 10 -16.81 4.01 0.72
N ALA A 11 -17.83 3.96 1.60
CA ALA A 11 -18.05 5.02 2.57
C ALA A 11 -16.93 5.15 3.61
N LEU A 12 -16.34 4.03 4.08
CA LEU A 12 -15.16 4.05 4.95
C LEU A 12 -13.95 4.68 4.26
N TYR A 13 -13.74 4.37 2.97
CA TYR A 13 -12.65 4.97 2.19
C TYR A 13 -12.79 6.50 2.10
N PHE A 14 -13.96 7.00 1.70
CA PHE A 14 -14.18 8.45 1.63
C PHE A 14 -14.11 9.12 3.00
N GLY A 15 -14.65 8.48 4.05
CA GLY A 15 -14.52 8.98 5.42
C GLY A 15 -13.06 9.03 5.89
N PHE A 16 -12.23 8.05 5.51
CA PHE A 16 -10.80 8.07 5.80
C PHE A 16 -10.09 9.18 5.03
N LEU A 17 -10.41 9.35 3.75
CA LEU A 17 -9.81 10.38 2.90
C LEU A 17 -10.11 11.79 3.42
N GLU A 18 -11.35 12.05 3.82
CA GLU A 18 -11.76 13.31 4.44
C GLU A 18 -11.02 13.55 5.76
N TYR A 19 -11.00 12.54 6.64
CA TYR A 19 -10.26 12.63 7.90
C TYR A 19 -8.75 12.87 7.68
N PHE A 20 -8.15 12.15 6.73
CA PHE A 20 -6.71 12.22 6.46
C PHE A 20 -6.31 13.56 5.83
N THR A 21 -7.15 14.14 4.97
CA THR A 21 -6.92 15.48 4.42
C THR A 21 -6.95 16.55 5.53
N PHE A 22 -7.94 16.51 6.44
CA PHE A 22 -7.94 17.40 7.61
C PHE A 22 -6.77 17.18 8.57
N ALA A 23 -6.36 15.92 8.76
CA ALA A 23 -5.24 15.56 9.62
C ALA A 23 -3.88 16.02 9.08
N LEU A 24 -3.73 16.21 7.77
CA LEU A 24 -2.51 16.74 7.14
C LEU A 24 -2.37 18.26 7.25
N ILE A 25 -3.47 19.00 7.47
CA ILE A 25 -3.44 20.47 7.54
C ILE A 25 -2.46 20.98 8.61
N PRO A 26 -2.45 20.49 9.86
CA PRO A 26 -1.49 20.96 10.87
C PRO A 26 -0.04 20.70 10.48
N MET A 27 0.26 19.56 9.86
CA MET A 27 1.60 19.25 9.36
C MET A 27 2.02 20.22 8.25
N ALA A 28 1.13 20.54 7.31
CA ALA A 28 1.42 21.49 6.24
C ALA A 28 1.60 22.92 6.76
N VAL A 29 0.72 23.37 7.68
CA VAL A 29 0.79 24.71 8.28
C VAL A 29 2.09 24.92 9.06
N ILE A 30 2.59 23.89 9.74
CA ILE A 30 3.87 23.95 10.44
C ILE A 30 5.04 23.78 9.46
N GLY A 31 4.94 22.88 8.48
CA GLY A 31 6.02 22.59 7.54
C GLY A 31 6.37 23.74 6.58
N ILE A 32 5.38 24.53 6.14
CA ILE A 32 5.60 25.63 5.18
C ILE A 32 6.54 26.72 5.74
N PRO A 33 6.32 27.29 6.95
CA PRO A 33 7.27 28.23 7.55
C PRO A 33 8.67 27.64 7.74
N TYR A 34 8.76 26.36 8.12
CA TYR A 34 10.05 25.68 8.29
C TYR A 34 10.86 25.67 6.98
N TYR A 35 10.20 25.42 5.85
CA TYR A 35 10.82 25.45 4.53
C TYR A 35 11.11 26.89 4.05
N VAL A 36 10.14 27.79 4.12
CA VAL A 36 10.26 29.17 3.57
C VAL A 36 11.30 30.00 4.32
N PHE A 37 11.35 29.89 5.64
CA PHE A 37 12.31 30.64 6.47
C PHE A 37 13.64 29.90 6.68
N ALA A 38 13.84 28.75 6.02
CA ALA A 38 15.02 27.90 6.15
C ALA A 38 15.41 27.71 7.63
N TRP A 39 14.45 27.27 8.44
CA TRP A 39 14.63 27.05 9.88
C TRP A 39 15.40 25.75 10.13
N GLU A 40 16.69 25.74 9.76
CA GLU A 40 17.56 24.57 9.76
C GLU A 40 18.41 24.42 11.04
N ASP A 41 18.04 25.11 12.12
CA ASP A 41 18.71 24.94 13.40
C ASP A 41 18.40 23.55 14.00
N TYR A 42 19.39 22.95 14.66
CA TYR A 42 19.27 21.61 15.28
C TYR A 42 18.04 21.51 16.20
N ASP A 43 17.83 22.53 17.04
CA ASP A 43 16.69 22.58 17.97
C ASP A 43 15.35 22.55 17.22
N LYS A 44 15.26 23.25 16.08
CA LYS A 44 14.04 23.31 15.26
C LYS A 44 13.76 21.97 14.59
N TYR A 45 14.79 21.28 14.10
CA TYR A 45 14.62 19.91 13.58
C TYR A 45 14.12 18.93 14.64
N VAL A 46 14.67 18.97 15.86
CA VAL A 46 14.20 18.12 16.96
C VAL A 46 12.73 18.42 17.30
N MET A 47 12.36 19.71 17.38
CA MET A 47 10.97 20.12 17.63
C MET A 47 10.01 19.68 16.51
N PHE A 48 10.40 19.81 15.25
CA PHE A 48 9.57 19.38 14.12
C PHE A 48 9.44 17.85 14.05
N ALA A 49 10.53 17.12 14.25
CA ALA A 49 10.51 15.65 14.22
C ALA A 49 9.66 15.06 15.36
N THR A 50 9.81 15.58 16.59
CA THR A 50 9.00 15.17 17.73
C THR A 50 7.51 15.46 17.50
N PHE A 51 7.18 16.64 16.97
CA PHE A 51 5.81 16.96 16.57
C PHE A 51 5.27 15.97 15.52
N ASN A 52 6.00 15.70 14.44
CA ASN A 52 5.55 14.78 13.38
C ASN A 52 5.31 13.35 13.89
N LEU A 53 6.20 12.83 14.75
CA LEU A 53 6.04 11.49 15.33
C LEU A 53 4.82 11.42 16.24
N LEU A 54 4.65 12.41 17.14
CA LEU A 54 3.49 12.48 18.02
C LEU A 54 2.21 12.63 17.19
N TRP A 55 2.20 13.52 16.21
CA TRP A 55 1.03 13.76 15.38
C TRP A 55 0.66 12.54 14.54
N SER A 56 1.63 11.85 13.93
CA SER A 56 1.43 10.60 13.18
C SER A 56 0.77 9.51 14.03
N THR A 57 1.20 9.35 15.29
CA THR A 57 0.58 8.37 16.19
C THR A 57 -0.84 8.79 16.59
N VAL A 58 -1.07 10.06 16.91
CA VAL A 58 -2.39 10.60 17.27
C VAL A 58 -3.39 10.42 16.14
N ILE A 59 -3.02 10.75 14.89
CA ILE A 59 -3.96 10.66 13.76
C ILE A 59 -4.40 9.22 13.50
N LEU A 60 -3.52 8.23 13.69
CA LEU A 60 -3.85 6.83 13.51
C LEU A 60 -4.77 6.31 14.64
N GLU A 61 -4.51 6.71 15.89
CA GLU A 61 -5.34 6.31 17.03
C GLU A 61 -6.73 6.97 17.01
N VAL A 62 -6.80 8.25 16.66
CA VAL A 62 -8.08 8.95 16.50
C VAL A 62 -8.88 8.36 15.33
N TRP A 63 -8.22 7.98 14.23
CA TRP A 63 -8.89 7.28 13.14
C TRP A 63 -9.50 5.95 13.58
N LYS A 64 -8.77 5.13 14.36
CA LYS A 64 -9.32 3.88 14.91
C LYS A 64 -10.59 4.12 15.73
N ARG A 65 -10.61 5.17 16.56
CA ARG A 65 -11.79 5.58 17.34
C ARG A 65 -12.95 6.01 16.44
N MET A 66 -12.69 6.85 15.44
CA MET A 66 -13.71 7.31 14.50
C MET A 66 -14.27 6.17 13.65
N CYS A 67 -13.41 5.29 13.15
CA CYS A 67 -13.81 4.10 12.41
C CYS A 67 -14.70 3.18 13.25
N ALA A 68 -14.39 2.99 14.55
CA ALA A 68 -15.25 2.23 15.46
C ALA A 68 -16.63 2.89 15.65
N ILE A 69 -16.70 4.21 15.80
CA ILE A 69 -17.96 4.95 15.92
C ILE A 69 -18.81 4.81 14.64
N LEU A 70 -18.17 4.97 13.47
CA LEU A 70 -18.84 4.85 12.17
C LEU A 70 -19.38 3.45 11.94
N THR A 71 -18.54 2.42 12.10
CA THR A 71 -18.94 1.01 11.91
C THR A 71 -19.96 0.54 12.94
N TYR A 72 -19.92 1.06 14.17
CA TYR A 72 -20.96 0.82 15.18
C TYR A 72 -22.29 1.46 14.77
N ARG A 73 -22.29 2.76 14.40
CA ARG A 73 -23.49 3.45 13.90
C ARG A 73 -24.08 2.77 12.67
N TRP A 74 -23.23 2.12 11.87
CA TRP A 74 -23.64 1.41 10.68
C TRP A 74 -24.13 -0.01 10.94
N GLY A 75 -23.85 -0.58 12.12
CA GLY A 75 -24.20 -1.95 12.47
C GLY A 75 -23.27 -3.01 11.85
N THR A 76 -22.28 -2.62 11.04
CA THR A 76 -21.34 -3.57 10.40
C THR A 76 -20.31 -4.11 11.37
N LEU A 77 -20.02 -3.41 12.47
CA LEU A 77 -19.13 -3.91 13.52
C LEU A 77 -19.67 -5.18 14.20
N LEU A 78 -20.99 -5.30 14.29
CA LEU A 78 -21.68 -6.42 14.93
C LEU A 78 -21.91 -7.59 13.96
N MET A 79 -21.62 -7.42 12.68
CA MET A 79 -21.83 -8.43 11.66
C MET A 79 -20.76 -9.51 11.75
N LYS A 80 -21.17 -10.78 11.93
CA LYS A 80 -20.25 -11.90 12.09
C LYS A 80 -19.57 -12.22 10.75
N ARG A 81 -18.36 -11.66 10.51
CA ARG A 81 -17.50 -11.96 9.34
C ARG A 81 -17.20 -13.45 9.14
N GLN A 82 -17.39 -14.28 10.16
CA GLN A 82 -17.20 -15.74 10.09
C GLN A 82 -18.14 -16.46 9.11
N PHE A 83 -19.23 -15.80 8.66
CA PHE A 83 -20.19 -16.36 7.70
C PHE A 83 -20.05 -15.78 6.29
N GLU A 84 -18.92 -15.17 5.95
CA GLU A 84 -18.62 -14.81 4.56
C GLU A 84 -18.64 -16.06 3.67
N GLU A 85 -19.36 -15.99 2.56
CA GLU A 85 -19.41 -17.07 1.58
C GLU A 85 -18.04 -17.26 0.91
N PRO A 86 -17.71 -18.49 0.47
CA PRO A 86 -16.50 -18.71 -0.30
C PRO A 86 -16.48 -17.86 -1.57
N ARG A 87 -15.32 -17.30 -1.92
CA ARG A 87 -15.19 -16.52 -3.15
C ARG A 87 -15.53 -17.38 -4.38
N PRO A 88 -16.03 -16.79 -5.48
CA PRO A 88 -16.39 -17.55 -6.69
C PRO A 88 -15.23 -18.36 -7.30
N GLY A 89 -14.00 -17.85 -7.18
CA GLY A 89 -12.78 -18.52 -7.67
C GLY A 89 -12.15 -19.51 -6.69
N PHE A 90 -12.87 -19.92 -5.63
CA PHE A 90 -12.38 -20.90 -4.67
C PHE A 90 -12.83 -22.32 -5.06
N HIS A 91 -11.86 -23.22 -5.20
CA HIS A 91 -12.12 -24.59 -5.63
C HIS A 91 -11.48 -25.61 -4.68
N GLY A 92 -12.10 -26.78 -4.53
CA GLY A 92 -11.67 -27.81 -3.58
C GLY A 92 -12.48 -29.08 -3.69
N VAL A 93 -12.19 -30.03 -2.79
CA VAL A 93 -12.98 -31.27 -2.69
C VAL A 93 -14.26 -30.93 -1.92
N LEU A 94 -15.41 -31.39 -2.37
CA LEU A 94 -16.68 -31.18 -1.67
C LEU A 94 -16.63 -31.87 -0.30
N GLY A 95 -17.01 -31.15 0.76
CA GLY A 95 -17.08 -31.66 2.12
C GLY A 95 -18.06 -30.86 2.97
N ILE A 96 -18.45 -31.43 4.11
CA ILE A 96 -19.39 -30.77 5.03
C ILE A 96 -18.61 -29.80 5.93
N ASN A 97 -18.96 -28.52 5.87
CA ASN A 97 -18.33 -27.48 6.69
C ASN A 97 -18.71 -27.65 8.17
N PRO A 98 -17.74 -27.77 9.10
CA PRO A 98 -18.02 -27.97 10.52
C PRO A 98 -18.70 -26.76 11.20
N VAL A 99 -18.62 -25.56 10.59
CA VAL A 99 -19.20 -24.33 11.14
C VAL A 99 -20.61 -24.07 10.61
N THR A 100 -20.81 -24.21 9.30
CA THR A 100 -22.10 -23.91 8.64
C THR A 100 -22.99 -25.15 8.48
N GLY A 101 -22.43 -26.35 8.56
CA GLY A 101 -23.13 -27.61 8.30
C GLY A 101 -23.51 -27.84 6.84
N ARG A 102 -23.11 -26.95 5.92
CA ARG A 102 -23.42 -27.02 4.49
C ARG A 102 -22.31 -27.74 3.73
N GLU A 103 -22.67 -28.33 2.59
CA GLU A 103 -21.69 -28.86 1.64
C GLU A 103 -21.01 -27.68 0.92
N GLU A 104 -19.71 -27.54 1.13
CA GLU A 104 -18.88 -26.48 0.55
C GLU A 104 -17.58 -27.10 0.02
N PRO A 105 -16.93 -26.51 -1.00
CA PRO A 105 -15.58 -26.91 -1.38
C PRO A 105 -14.63 -26.71 -0.19
N MET A 106 -13.75 -27.68 0.05
CA MET A 106 -12.71 -27.63 1.07
C MET A 106 -11.33 -27.74 0.47
N TYR A 107 -10.40 -26.95 1.01
CA TYR A 107 -9.01 -26.94 0.61
C TYR A 107 -8.09 -27.04 1.83
N SER A 108 -7.11 -27.95 1.77
CA SER A 108 -6.17 -28.15 2.87
C SER A 108 -5.31 -26.89 3.11
N SER A 109 -5.33 -26.39 4.35
CA SER A 109 -4.54 -25.22 4.74
C SER A 109 -3.04 -25.43 4.58
N ILE A 110 -2.53 -26.65 4.77
CA ILE A 110 -1.10 -26.97 4.61
C ILE A 110 -0.68 -26.77 3.15
N LYS A 111 -1.48 -27.28 2.19
CA LYS A 111 -1.19 -27.10 0.75
C LYS A 111 -1.14 -25.63 0.38
N ARG A 112 -2.07 -24.82 0.92
CA ARG A 112 -2.10 -23.37 0.70
C ARG A 112 -0.85 -22.71 1.29
N GLN A 113 -0.49 -23.04 2.53
CA GLN A 113 0.66 -22.44 3.20
C GLN A 113 1.98 -22.77 2.48
N LEU A 114 2.11 -23.99 1.96
CA LEU A 114 3.24 -24.38 1.13
C LEU A 114 3.30 -23.54 -0.15
N ARG A 115 2.18 -23.34 -0.86
CA ARG A 115 2.14 -22.45 -2.05
C ARG A 115 2.58 -21.02 -1.72
N ILE A 116 2.11 -20.48 -0.60
CA ILE A 116 2.47 -19.13 -0.16
C ILE A 116 3.98 -19.05 0.11
N TYR A 117 4.52 -19.90 0.99
CA TYR A 117 5.91 -19.76 1.42
C TYR A 117 6.95 -20.26 0.42
N LEU A 118 6.63 -21.25 -0.42
CA LEU A 118 7.60 -21.82 -1.37
C LEU A 118 7.55 -21.16 -2.76
N VAL A 119 6.43 -20.56 -3.15
CA VAL A 119 6.28 -19.95 -4.48
C VAL A 119 6.10 -18.45 -4.36
N SER A 120 5.10 -18.01 -3.59
CA SER A 120 4.75 -16.59 -3.56
C SER A 120 5.80 -15.71 -2.91
N LEU A 121 6.32 -16.14 -1.77
CA LEU A 121 7.30 -15.35 -1.01
C LEU A 121 8.65 -15.25 -1.75
N PRO A 122 9.22 -16.33 -2.32
CA PRO A 122 10.44 -16.22 -3.13
C PRO A 122 10.24 -15.34 -4.37
N PHE A 123 9.06 -15.40 -5.00
CA PHE A 123 8.74 -14.51 -6.12
C PHE A 123 8.74 -13.04 -5.71
N VAL A 124 8.09 -12.69 -4.59
CA VAL A 124 8.11 -11.33 -4.03
C VAL A 124 9.54 -10.89 -3.72
N CYS A 125 10.34 -11.73 -3.05
CA CYS A 125 11.75 -11.42 -2.76
C CYS A 125 12.58 -11.20 -4.03
N LEU A 126 12.33 -11.96 -5.10
CA LEU A 126 12.99 -11.77 -6.39
C LEU A 126 12.59 -10.42 -7.01
N CYS A 127 11.30 -10.07 -6.99
CA CYS A 127 10.83 -8.77 -7.48
C CYS A 127 11.42 -7.60 -6.68
N LEU A 128 11.56 -7.73 -5.36
CA LEU A 128 12.22 -6.73 -4.52
C LEU A 128 13.71 -6.60 -4.85
N TYR A 129 14.40 -7.72 -5.08
CA TYR A 129 15.79 -7.68 -5.51
C TYR A 129 15.92 -6.99 -6.89
N PHE A 130 15.01 -7.28 -7.81
CA PHE A 130 14.98 -6.65 -9.13
C PHE A 130 14.69 -5.14 -9.04
N SER A 131 13.76 -4.70 -8.19
CA SER A 131 13.48 -3.27 -8.01
C SER A 131 14.68 -2.50 -7.44
N LEU A 132 15.41 -3.10 -6.49
CA LEU A 132 16.67 -2.55 -5.99
C LEU A 132 17.75 -2.49 -7.08
N TYR A 133 17.82 -3.49 -7.95
CA TYR A 133 18.75 -3.47 -9.09
C TYR A 133 18.43 -2.34 -10.09
N VAL A 134 17.15 -2.12 -10.40
CA VAL A 134 16.72 -0.98 -11.24
C VAL A 134 17.05 0.35 -10.57
N MET A 135 16.94 0.45 -9.25
CA MET A 135 17.36 1.64 -8.48
C MET A 135 18.86 1.90 -8.59
N MET A 136 19.71 0.87 -8.59
CA MET A 136 21.15 1.03 -8.82
C MET A 136 21.46 1.59 -10.21
N ILE A 137 20.78 1.07 -11.25
CA ILE A 137 20.91 1.58 -12.62
C ILE A 137 20.51 3.07 -12.68
N TYR A 138 19.45 3.46 -11.97
CA TYR A 138 19.04 4.86 -11.88
C TYR A 138 20.15 5.74 -11.29
N PHE A 139 20.80 5.32 -10.20
CA PHE A 139 21.90 6.09 -9.61
C PHE A 139 23.11 6.21 -10.55
N ASP A 140 23.45 5.15 -11.28
CA ASP A 140 24.53 5.20 -12.28
C ASP A 140 24.20 6.19 -13.41
N LEU A 141 22.94 6.22 -13.86
CA LEU A 141 22.46 7.19 -14.86
C LEU A 141 22.46 8.63 -14.34
N GLU A 142 22.08 8.82 -13.07
CA GLU A 142 22.10 10.14 -12.42
C GLU A 142 23.53 10.68 -12.28
N GLN A 143 24.47 9.82 -11.87
CA GLN A 143 25.90 10.18 -11.82
C GLN A 143 26.43 10.56 -13.21
N TRP A 144 26.10 9.78 -14.24
CA TRP A 144 26.48 10.10 -15.61
C TRP A 144 25.93 11.46 -16.07
N ALA A 145 24.66 11.76 -15.76
CA ALA A 145 24.06 13.05 -16.09
C ALA A 145 24.71 14.21 -15.34
N LEU A 146 25.09 14.00 -14.07
CA LEU A 146 25.82 14.99 -13.27
C LEU A 146 27.20 15.28 -13.83
N ASP A 147 27.95 14.26 -14.26
CA ASP A 147 29.29 14.46 -14.80
C ASP A 147 29.25 15.14 -16.18
N TYR A 148 28.28 14.78 -17.02
CA TYR A 148 27.99 15.53 -18.25
C TYR A 148 27.62 17.01 -17.98
N HIS A 149 26.95 17.27 -16.85
CA HIS A 149 26.64 18.64 -16.43
C HIS A 149 27.86 19.45 -16.05
N LYS A 150 28.76 18.87 -15.28
CA LYS A 150 30.01 19.51 -14.88
C LYS A 150 30.92 19.84 -16.06
N GLU A 151 30.92 19.01 -17.12
CA GLU A 151 31.80 19.22 -18.28
C GLU A 151 31.30 20.33 -19.23
N ASN A 152 29.99 20.44 -19.45
CA ASN A 152 29.43 21.31 -20.49
C ASN A 152 28.87 22.65 -19.99
N GLU A 153 28.76 22.87 -18.67
CA GLU A 153 28.31 24.11 -17.98
C GLU A 153 27.31 24.99 -18.77
N SER A 154 26.28 24.37 -19.36
CA SER A 154 25.31 25.04 -20.23
C SER A 154 23.89 24.85 -19.71
N ASN A 155 23.00 25.80 -20.03
CA ASN A 155 21.58 25.75 -19.65
C ASN A 155 20.88 24.48 -20.16
N PHE A 156 21.29 23.98 -21.34
CA PHE A 156 20.80 22.71 -21.87
C PHE A 156 21.22 21.53 -21.00
N SER A 157 22.43 21.59 -20.45
CA SER A 157 22.95 20.56 -19.57
C SER A 157 22.24 20.54 -18.20
N SER A 158 21.80 21.70 -17.68
CA SER A 158 20.96 21.75 -16.46
C SER A 158 19.61 21.07 -16.65
N LEU A 159 19.04 21.09 -17.86
CA LEU A 159 17.80 20.37 -18.17
C LEU A 159 18.02 18.84 -18.18
N MET A 160 19.22 18.40 -18.58
CA MET A 160 19.60 16.98 -18.66
C MET A 160 19.55 16.29 -17.28
N LEU A 161 19.76 17.03 -16.19
CA LEU A 161 19.71 16.49 -14.82
C LEU A 161 18.35 15.90 -14.44
N TYR A 162 17.25 16.41 -15.02
CA TYR A 162 15.90 15.92 -14.74
C TYR A 162 15.53 14.67 -15.56
N VAL A 163 16.27 14.38 -16.64
CA VAL A 163 15.95 13.31 -17.59
C VAL A 163 15.99 11.92 -16.94
N PRO A 164 17.05 11.54 -16.18
CA PRO A 164 17.10 10.23 -15.51
C PRO A 164 15.92 10.01 -14.55
N SER A 165 15.55 11.04 -13.78
CA SER A 165 14.44 10.95 -12.82
C SER A 165 13.07 10.78 -13.50
N ILE A 166 12.84 11.45 -14.63
CA ILE A 166 11.61 11.26 -15.43
C ILE A 166 11.55 9.84 -16.01
N ILE A 167 12.66 9.36 -16.57
CA ILE A 167 12.73 7.98 -17.12
C ILE A 167 12.46 6.96 -16.00
N TYR A 168 13.07 7.14 -14.83
CA TYR A 168 12.89 6.26 -13.69
C TYR A 168 11.44 6.25 -13.18
N ALA A 169 10.78 7.41 -13.12
CA ALA A 169 9.37 7.50 -12.74
C ALA A 169 8.46 6.69 -13.70
N VAL A 170 8.70 6.79 -15.01
CA VAL A 170 7.96 6.00 -16.02
C VAL A 170 8.24 4.50 -15.87
N VAL A 171 9.50 4.12 -15.64
CA VAL A 171 9.88 2.72 -15.42
C VAL A 171 9.20 2.14 -14.17
N ILE A 172 9.13 2.89 -13.07
CA ILE A 172 8.42 2.47 -11.85
C ILE A 172 6.94 2.24 -12.13
N GLU A 173 6.27 3.13 -12.86
CA GLU A 173 4.84 2.98 -13.16
C GLU A 173 4.56 1.70 -13.97
N ILE A 174 5.38 1.44 -15.00
CA ILE A 174 5.29 0.20 -15.80
C ILE A 174 5.55 -1.03 -14.92
N MET A 175 6.59 -0.99 -14.09
CA MET A 175 6.95 -2.10 -13.21
C MET A 175 5.84 -2.39 -12.19
N ASN A 176 5.24 -1.36 -11.59
CA ASN A 176 4.11 -1.48 -10.68
C ASN A 176 2.89 -2.11 -11.35
N LEU A 177 2.60 -1.75 -12.61
CA LEU A 177 1.51 -2.36 -13.37
C LEU A 177 1.75 -3.86 -13.60
N ILE A 178 2.95 -4.22 -14.08
CA ILE A 178 3.32 -5.63 -14.32
C ILE A 178 3.27 -6.42 -13.02
N TYR A 179 3.82 -5.88 -11.94
CA TYR A 179 3.84 -6.52 -10.63
C TYR A 179 2.43 -6.70 -10.05
N ARG A 180 1.52 -5.72 -10.23
CA ARG A 180 0.10 -5.88 -9.83
C ARG A 180 -0.55 -7.06 -10.54
N TYR A 181 -0.41 -7.18 -11.86
CA TYR A 181 -0.94 -8.32 -12.60
C TYR A 181 -0.35 -9.65 -12.13
N ALA A 182 0.96 -9.70 -11.89
CA ALA A 182 1.63 -10.88 -11.36
C ALA A 182 1.13 -11.23 -9.94
N ALA A 183 0.99 -10.24 -9.05
CA ALA A 183 0.52 -10.43 -7.69
C ALA A 183 -0.95 -10.90 -7.65
N GLU A 184 -1.82 -10.36 -8.50
CA GLU A 184 -3.21 -10.81 -8.66
C GLU A 184 -3.27 -12.27 -9.13
N PHE A 185 -2.50 -12.61 -10.16
CA PHE A 185 -2.39 -13.99 -10.65
C PHE A 185 -1.90 -14.94 -9.56
N LEU A 186 -0.80 -14.61 -8.88
CA LEU A 186 -0.19 -15.46 -7.85
C LEU A 186 -1.14 -15.65 -6.64
N THR A 187 -1.79 -14.58 -6.20
CA THR A 187 -2.73 -14.62 -5.08
C THR A 187 -4.02 -15.35 -5.46
N SER A 188 -4.45 -15.29 -6.72
CA SER A 188 -5.60 -16.07 -7.18
C SER A 188 -5.27 -17.56 -7.21
N TRP A 189 -4.05 -17.93 -7.61
CA TRP A 189 -3.54 -19.30 -7.64
C TRP A 189 -3.34 -19.93 -6.25
N GLU A 190 -3.09 -19.13 -5.21
CA GLU A 190 -3.02 -19.58 -3.82
C GLU A 190 -4.35 -20.13 -3.28
N ASN A 191 -5.47 -19.83 -3.95
CA ASN A 191 -6.78 -20.38 -3.64
C ASN A 191 -7.25 -20.04 -2.22
N HIS A 192 -7.32 -18.74 -1.91
CA HIS A 192 -7.90 -18.23 -0.66
C HIS A 192 -9.41 -18.46 -0.62
N ARG A 193 -9.93 -18.88 0.55
CA ARG A 193 -11.36 -19.19 0.73
C ARG A 193 -12.24 -17.94 0.75
N LEU A 194 -11.84 -16.95 1.54
CA LEU A 194 -12.60 -15.72 1.77
C LEU A 194 -12.04 -14.57 0.93
N GLU A 195 -12.91 -13.69 0.47
CA GLU A 195 -12.52 -12.48 -0.26
C GLU A 195 -11.65 -11.57 0.61
N SER A 196 -11.99 -11.42 1.89
CA SER A 196 -11.20 -10.66 2.87
C SER A 196 -9.76 -11.19 3.01
N SER A 197 -9.57 -12.51 3.04
CA SER A 197 -8.24 -13.14 3.08
C SER A 197 -7.46 -12.92 1.79
N TYR A 198 -8.13 -13.08 0.64
CA TYR A 198 -7.52 -12.83 -0.68
C TYR A 198 -7.03 -11.39 -0.79
N GLN A 199 -7.88 -10.42 -0.47
CA GLN A 199 -7.56 -8.99 -0.50
C GLN A 199 -6.41 -8.64 0.45
N ASN A 200 -6.42 -9.15 1.69
CA ASN A 200 -5.33 -8.89 2.63
C ASN A 200 -3.96 -9.39 2.12
N HIS A 201 -3.90 -10.56 1.47
CA HIS A 201 -2.65 -11.08 0.91
C HIS A 201 -2.23 -10.33 -0.36
N LEU A 202 -3.20 -9.96 -1.21
CA LEU A 202 -2.93 -9.15 -2.39
C LEU A 202 -2.38 -7.77 -2.00
N ILE A 203 -3.02 -7.11 -1.04
CA ILE A 203 -2.60 -5.82 -0.48
C ILE A 203 -1.20 -5.93 0.12
N LEU A 204 -0.93 -6.98 0.90
CA LEU A 204 0.40 -7.19 1.48
C LEU A 204 1.48 -7.30 0.39
N LYS A 205 1.23 -8.06 -0.67
CA LYS A 205 2.20 -8.21 -1.77
C LYS A 205 2.40 -6.92 -2.55
N VAL A 206 1.32 -6.18 -2.82
CA VAL A 206 1.38 -4.95 -3.64
C VAL A 206 1.97 -3.77 -2.86
N LEU A 207 1.85 -3.75 -1.53
CA LEU A 207 2.42 -2.70 -0.67
C LEU A 207 3.90 -2.89 -0.35
N VAL A 208 4.38 -4.14 -0.37
CA VAL A 208 5.79 -4.50 -0.13
C VAL A 208 6.58 -4.34 -1.41
#